data_AF-A0A7M7T6K2-F1
#
_entry.id   AF-A0A7M7T6K2-F1
#
_cell.length_a   1.000
_cell.length_b   1.000
_cell.length_c   1.000
_cell.angle_alpha   90.00
_cell.angle_beta   90.00
_cell.angle_gamma   90.00
#
_symmetry.space_group_name_H-M   'P 1'
#
loop_
_entity.id
_entity.type
_entity.pdbx_description
1 polymer ?
#
loop_
_entity_poly.entity_id
_entity_poly.type
_entity_poly.pdbx_seq_one_letter_code
_entity_poly.pdbx_strand_id
1 'polypeptide(L)'
;MTSTIRGSWQTIGKLNVSLLGTKFFRRSNLNGLTSTTQPANTSLEEYLQEFSSTGRDVLSKFGFVVVTHLSDMFNFTLKFGKVPPRKAGDKLNTIIRALDNNDMDLSGSPTVMNVQRTYLVQFIHQSWPFRTCFIF
;
A
#
# COMPACT_ATOMS: atom_id res chain seq x y z
N MET A 1 9.84 25.69 9.32
CA MET A 1 9.47 24.95 8.09
C MET A 1 10.40 25.39 6.97
N THR A 2 11.22 24.50 6.45
CA THR A 2 12.10 24.75 5.29
C THR A 2 11.37 24.29 4.02
N SER A 3 10.93 25.22 3.18
CA SER A 3 10.31 24.87 1.90
C SER A 3 11.41 24.55 0.88
N THR A 4 11.43 23.32 0.37
CA THR A 4 12.29 22.96 -0.75
C THR A 4 11.62 23.40 -2.05
N ILE A 5 12.18 24.40 -2.74
CA ILE A 5 11.69 24.84 -4.05
C ILE A 5 11.94 23.70 -5.07
N ARG A 6 10.88 23.20 -5.71
CA ARG A 6 10.93 22.08 -6.69
C ARG A 6 10.75 22.53 -8.14
N GLY A 7 10.56 23.82 -8.36
CA GLY A 7 10.33 24.41 -9.67
C GLY A 7 9.68 25.80 -9.57
N SER A 8 9.54 26.45 -10.71
CA SER A 8 8.85 27.73 -10.86
C SER A 8 7.76 27.61 -11.92
N TRP A 9 6.67 28.34 -11.71
CA TRP A 9 5.61 28.48 -12.70
C TRP A 9 5.80 29.79 -13.45
N GLN A 10 5.79 29.75 -14.79
CA GLN A 10 5.84 30.94 -15.62
C GLN A 10 4.49 31.13 -16.32
N THR A 11 4.12 32.37 -16.62
CA THR A 11 2.85 32.68 -17.30
C THR A 11 2.86 32.30 -18.78
N ILE A 12 4.05 32.25 -19.40
CA ILE A 12 4.24 31.95 -20.83
C ILE A 12 4.86 30.56 -21.02
N GLY A 13 5.52 30.02 -19.98
CA GLY A 13 6.09 28.68 -19.96
C GLY A 13 5.36 27.80 -18.96
N LYS A 14 5.03 26.57 -19.37
CA LYS A 14 4.55 25.51 -18.47
C LYS A 14 5.49 25.35 -17.25
N LEU A 15 5.06 24.57 -16.26
CA LEU A 15 5.87 24.25 -15.06
C LEU A 15 7.35 23.99 -15.41
N ASN A 16 8.23 24.87 -14.93
CA ASN A 16 9.67 24.70 -15.06
C ASN A 16 10.21 23.99 -13.81
N VAL A 17 10.55 22.71 -13.97
CA VAL A 17 10.92 21.83 -12.87
C VAL A 17 12.44 21.88 -12.67
N SER A 18 12.89 22.67 -11.69
CA SER A 18 14.30 22.75 -11.28
C SER A 18 14.54 21.87 -10.05
N LEU A 19 14.96 20.63 -10.28
CA LEU A 19 15.15 19.66 -9.21
C LEU A 19 16.62 19.58 -8.79
N LEU A 20 16.90 19.92 -7.53
CA LEU A 20 18.24 19.80 -6.95
C LEU A 20 18.54 18.33 -6.61
N GLY A 21 19.57 17.75 -7.25
CA GLY A 21 20.06 16.40 -6.98
C GLY A 21 19.49 15.28 -7.85
N THR A 22 20.09 14.09 -7.74
CA THR A 22 19.74 12.93 -8.56
C THR A 22 18.32 12.43 -8.26
N LYS A 23 17.68 11.81 -9.25
CA LYS A 23 16.32 11.26 -9.10
C LYS A 23 16.24 10.24 -7.95
N PHE A 24 17.33 9.49 -7.73
CA PHE A 24 17.41 8.43 -6.73
C PHE A 24 17.44 9.02 -5.32
N PHE A 25 18.28 10.04 -5.09
CA PHE A 25 18.34 10.71 -3.79
C PHE A 25 17.02 11.40 -3.43
N ARG A 26 16.34 12.01 -4.41
CA ARG A 26 15.04 12.67 -4.18
C ARG A 26 13.88 11.69 -3.94
N ARG A 27 14.04 10.42 -4.30
CA ARG A 27 13.01 9.37 -4.16
C ARG A 27 13.37 8.30 -3.13
N SER A 28 14.51 8.44 -2.46
CA SER A 28 15.09 7.38 -1.62
C SER A 28 14.15 6.94 -0.51
N ASN A 29 13.39 7.85 0.10
CA ASN A 29 12.44 7.50 1.16
C ASN A 29 10.96 7.47 0.69
N LEU A 30 10.66 7.70 -0.59
CA LEU A 30 9.28 7.76 -1.12
C LEU A 30 8.28 8.65 -0.31
N ASN A 31 8.77 9.58 0.52
CA ASN A 31 8.02 10.34 1.54
C ASN A 31 7.33 9.48 2.63
N GLY A 32 7.76 8.24 2.81
CA GLY A 32 7.09 7.24 3.64
C GLY A 32 5.86 6.68 2.93
N LEU A 33 5.69 5.36 2.98
CA LEU A 33 4.53 4.67 2.44
C LEU A 33 3.64 4.16 3.57
N THR A 34 2.34 4.34 3.43
CA THR A 34 1.35 3.84 4.38
C THR A 34 0.75 2.53 3.86
N SER A 35 0.78 1.49 4.70
CA SER A 35 0.24 0.16 4.39
C SER A 35 -0.68 -0.32 5.49
N THR A 36 -1.79 -1.00 5.16
CA THR A 36 -2.77 -1.46 6.16
C THR A 36 -3.12 -2.94 6.00
N THR A 37 -3.07 -3.68 7.11
CA THR A 37 -3.51 -5.07 7.31
C THR A 37 -3.91 -5.20 8.80
N GLN A 38 -4.78 -6.13 9.24
CA GLN A 38 -5.27 -6.10 10.65
C GLN A 38 -5.66 -7.45 11.26
N PRO A 39 -5.43 -7.61 12.59
CA PRO A 39 -6.42 -8.12 13.57
C PRO A 39 -6.60 -7.17 14.80
N ALA A 40 -7.46 -7.54 15.74
CA ALA A 40 -7.75 -6.76 16.95
C ALA A 40 -6.99 -7.28 18.18
N ASN A 41 -6.38 -6.35 18.94
CA ASN A 41 -5.89 -6.47 20.33
C ASN A 41 -4.39 -6.75 20.59
N THR A 42 -3.52 -6.71 19.57
CA THR A 42 -2.04 -6.70 19.74
C THR A 42 -1.41 -5.60 18.89
N SER A 43 -0.13 -5.29 19.09
CA SER A 43 0.59 -4.42 18.15
C SER A 43 0.54 -5.11 16.77
N LEU A 44 0.18 -4.34 15.74
CA LEU A 44 -0.10 -4.90 14.41
C LEU A 44 1.15 -5.60 13.83
N GLU A 45 2.30 -5.02 14.09
CA GLU A 45 3.60 -5.55 13.68
C GLU A 45 3.92 -6.87 14.38
N GLU A 46 3.72 -6.96 15.70
CA GLU A 46 3.91 -8.22 16.45
C GLU A 46 2.98 -9.32 15.93
N TYR A 47 1.71 -8.99 15.66
CA TYR A 47 0.79 -9.99 15.11
C TYR A 47 1.22 -10.52 13.74
N LEU A 48 1.67 -9.63 12.87
CA LEU A 48 2.04 -10.01 11.50
C LEU A 48 3.35 -10.81 11.46
N GLN A 49 4.18 -10.68 12.49
CA GLN A 49 5.40 -11.47 12.69
C GLN A 49 5.15 -12.80 13.43
N GLU A 50 3.98 -12.97 14.06
CA GLU A 50 3.65 -14.18 14.82
C GLU A 50 3.11 -15.30 13.91
N PHE A 51 3.95 -16.28 13.55
CA PHE A 51 3.56 -17.39 12.67
C PHE A 51 3.05 -18.64 13.38
N SER A 52 3.12 -18.71 14.72
CA SER A 52 2.69 -19.91 15.47
C SER A 52 1.16 -20.10 15.49
N SER A 53 0.40 -19.05 15.18
CA SER A 53 -1.06 -19.11 15.16
C SER A 53 -1.58 -19.68 13.83
N THR A 54 -2.38 -20.75 13.91
CA THR A 54 -3.12 -21.36 12.80
C THR A 54 -4.33 -20.47 12.41
N GLY A 55 -4.06 -19.23 12.00
CA GLY A 55 -5.08 -18.22 11.71
C GLY A 55 -5.48 -18.14 10.24
N ARG A 56 -6.63 -17.52 9.96
CA ARG A 56 -7.14 -17.25 8.59
C ARG A 56 -6.33 -16.18 7.83
N ASP A 57 -5.35 -15.54 8.48
CA ASP A 57 -4.68 -14.33 7.99
C ASP A 57 -3.28 -14.61 7.42
N VAL A 58 -2.96 -15.87 7.11
CA VAL A 58 -1.63 -16.28 6.58
C VAL A 58 -1.21 -15.44 5.37
N LEU A 59 -2.16 -15.16 4.47
CA LEU A 59 -1.89 -14.37 3.26
C LEU A 59 -1.54 -12.92 3.57
N SER A 60 -2.19 -12.32 4.57
CA SER A 60 -1.88 -10.95 5.01
C SER A 60 -0.53 -10.89 5.72
N LYS A 61 -0.17 -11.92 6.50
CA LYS A 61 1.16 -12.06 7.12
C LYS A 61 2.25 -12.22 6.07
N PHE A 62 2.01 -13.04 5.05
CA PHE A 62 2.91 -13.18 3.91
C PHE A 62 3.13 -11.84 3.19
N GLY A 63 2.04 -11.13 2.87
CA GLY A 63 2.13 -9.82 2.22
C GLY A 63 2.85 -8.77 3.07
N PHE A 64 2.66 -8.79 4.40
CA PHE A 64 3.43 -7.95 5.31
C PHE A 64 4.93 -8.20 5.21
N VAL A 65 5.37 -9.46 5.27
CA VAL A 65 6.80 -9.82 5.13
C VAL A 65 7.37 -9.33 3.81
N VAL A 66 6.64 -9.50 2.70
CA VAL A 66 7.08 -9.01 1.38
C VAL A 66 7.25 -7.48 1.40
N VAL A 67 6.26 -6.75 1.93
CA VAL A 67 6.30 -5.28 1.96
C VAL A 67 7.43 -4.76 2.85
N THR A 68 7.69 -5.40 3.99
CA THR A 68 8.81 -5.08 4.87
C THR A 68 10.16 -5.35 4.21
N HIS A 69 10.32 -6.48 3.52
CA HIS A 69 11.56 -6.72 2.76
C HIS A 69 11.76 -5.71 1.64
N LEU A 70 10.69 -5.26 0.98
CA LEU A 70 10.76 -4.20 -0.02
C LEU A 70 11.17 -2.86 0.61
N SER A 71 10.69 -2.54 1.81
CA SER A 71 11.12 -1.31 2.50
C SER A 71 12.59 -1.33 2.84
N ASP A 72 13.12 -2.46 3.26
CA ASP A 72 14.55 -2.60 3.57
C ASP A 72 15.40 -2.51 2.30
N MET A 73 14.95 -3.16 1.21
CA MET A 73 15.68 -3.18 -0.06
C MET A 73 15.71 -1.80 -0.75
N PHE A 74 14.62 -1.04 -0.64
CA PHE A 74 14.50 0.29 -1.28
C PHE A 74 14.67 1.46 -0.31
N ASN A 75 14.92 1.18 0.97
CA ASN A 75 15.17 2.14 2.04
C ASN A 75 14.07 3.21 2.20
N PHE A 76 12.80 2.79 2.17
CA PHE A 76 11.67 3.67 2.46
C PHE A 76 11.03 3.34 3.81
N THR A 77 10.50 4.34 4.49
CA THR A 77 9.79 4.17 5.76
C THR A 77 8.39 3.63 5.52
N LEU A 78 7.98 2.59 6.24
CA LEU A 78 6.62 2.10 6.27
C LEU A 78 5.88 2.59 7.50
N LYS A 79 4.60 2.92 7.32
CA LYS A 79 3.66 3.15 8.42
C LYS A 79 2.50 2.18 8.31
N PHE A 80 2.36 1.34 9.32
CA PHE A 80 1.25 0.41 9.39
C PHE A 80 0.03 1.06 10.03
N GLY A 81 -1.13 0.91 9.40
CA GLY A 81 -2.38 1.51 9.84
C GLY A 81 -3.55 0.53 9.79
N LYS A 82 -4.69 0.98 10.32
CA LYS A 82 -5.97 0.26 10.21
C LYS A 82 -6.71 0.72 8.96
N VAL A 83 -7.28 -0.24 8.23
CA VAL A 83 -8.20 0.09 7.14
C VAL A 83 -9.46 0.71 7.77
N PRO A 84 -9.93 1.87 7.31
CA PRO A 84 -11.19 2.42 7.80
C PRO A 84 -12.36 1.46 7.53
N PRO A 85 -13.34 1.36 8.44
CA PRO A 85 -14.47 0.47 8.27
C PRO A 85 -15.30 0.87 7.04
N ARG A 86 -15.91 -0.13 6.38
CA ARG A 86 -16.75 0.07 5.20
C ARG A 86 -17.93 0.98 5.55
N LYS A 87 -18.16 2.02 4.76
CA LYS A 87 -19.38 2.84 4.85
C LYS A 87 -20.58 2.03 4.36
N ALA A 88 -21.70 2.12 5.07
CA ALA A 88 -22.94 1.46 4.65
C ALA A 88 -23.36 1.92 3.25
N GLY A 89 -23.72 0.98 2.37
CA GLY A 89 -24.10 1.26 0.98
C GLY A 89 -22.95 1.34 -0.03
N ASP A 90 -21.69 1.40 0.43
CA ASP A 90 -20.55 1.32 -0.47
C ASP A 90 -20.48 -0.10 -1.08
N LYS A 91 -20.23 -0.22 -2.38
CA LYS A 91 -20.12 -1.50 -3.11
C LYS A 91 -18.68 -2.02 -3.15
N LEU A 92 -17.69 -1.16 -2.95
CA LEU A 92 -16.28 -1.53 -3.00
C LEU A 92 -15.79 -2.19 -1.72
N ASN A 93 -14.73 -2.99 -1.85
CA ASN A 93 -14.01 -3.53 -0.71
C ASN A 93 -13.31 -2.39 0.06
N THR A 94 -13.16 -2.52 1.37
CA THR A 94 -12.53 -1.52 2.25
C THR A 94 -11.12 -1.16 1.80
N ILE A 95 -10.31 -2.17 1.43
CA ILE A 95 -8.94 -2.00 0.93
C ILE A 95 -8.93 -1.21 -0.39
N ILE A 96 -9.78 -1.60 -1.35
CA ILE A 96 -9.85 -0.93 -2.65
C ILE A 96 -10.30 0.52 -2.48
N ARG A 97 -11.29 0.76 -1.62
CA ARG A 97 -11.77 2.12 -1.33
C ARG A 97 -10.70 2.98 -0.67
N ALA A 98 -9.95 2.42 0.29
CA ALA A 98 -8.87 3.13 0.95
C ALA A 98 -7.75 3.52 -0.03
N LEU A 99 -7.42 2.64 -0.99
CA LEU A 99 -6.46 2.96 -2.06
C LEU A 99 -7.01 4.04 -3.02
N ASP A 100 -8.25 3.91 -3.46
CA ASP A 100 -8.93 4.85 -4.36
C ASP A 100 -9.02 6.27 -3.76
N ASN A 101 -9.24 6.36 -2.44
CA ASN A 101 -9.31 7.63 -1.70
C ASN A 101 -7.93 8.22 -1.35
N ASN A 102 -6.83 7.52 -1.60
CA ASN A 102 -5.49 7.84 -1.07
C ASN A 102 -5.41 7.85 0.47
N ASP A 103 -6.23 7.04 1.14
CA ASP A 103 -6.11 6.79 2.60
C ASP A 103 -4.95 5.81 2.90
N MET A 104 -4.45 5.12 1.87
CA MET A 104 -3.37 4.14 1.92
C MET A 104 -2.61 4.14 0.59
N ASP A 105 -1.29 3.93 0.63
CA ASP A 105 -0.45 3.93 -0.58
C ASP A 105 -0.26 2.52 -1.15
N LEU A 106 -0.26 1.49 -0.28
CA LEU A 106 -0.02 0.10 -0.67
C LEU A 106 -0.79 -0.86 0.25
N SER A 107 -1.28 -1.98 -0.27
CA SER A 107 -1.82 -3.06 0.58
C SER A 107 -0.99 -4.34 0.47
N GLY A 108 -0.65 -4.92 1.62
CA GLY A 108 -0.14 -6.30 1.73
C GLY A 108 -1.26 -7.35 1.87
N SER A 109 -2.53 -6.94 1.95
CA SER A 109 -3.64 -7.88 2.13
C SER A 109 -4.02 -8.55 0.80
N PRO A 110 -4.40 -9.84 0.81
CA PRO A 110 -4.84 -10.52 -0.40
C PRO A 110 -6.09 -9.84 -0.96
N THR A 111 -6.03 -9.46 -2.24
CA THR A 111 -7.15 -8.84 -2.93
C THR A 111 -7.34 -9.46 -4.31
N VAL A 112 -8.56 -9.89 -4.59
CA VAL A 112 -8.92 -10.47 -5.89
C VAL A 112 -8.89 -9.38 -6.96
N MET A 113 -8.11 -9.64 -8.02
CA MET A 113 -8.08 -8.82 -9.22
C MET A 113 -9.35 -9.08 -10.03
N ASN A 114 -10.04 -8.01 -10.43
CA ASN A 114 -11.14 -8.07 -11.38
C ASN A 114 -11.17 -6.81 -12.25
N VAL A 115 -11.86 -6.88 -13.38
CA VAL A 115 -11.93 -5.79 -14.37
C VAL A 115 -12.47 -4.49 -13.76
N GLN A 116 -13.38 -4.58 -12.80
CA GLN A 116 -13.95 -3.39 -12.14
C GLN A 116 -12.95 -2.69 -11.20
N ARG A 117 -12.03 -3.43 -10.59
CA ARG A 117 -11.03 -2.90 -9.65
C ARG A 117 -9.76 -2.42 -10.35
N THR A 118 -9.42 -2.97 -11.50
CA THR A 118 -8.22 -2.57 -12.27
C THR A 118 -8.28 -1.14 -12.79
N TYR A 119 -9.47 -0.53 -12.88
CA TYR A 119 -9.62 0.89 -13.19
C TYR A 119 -9.42 1.82 -11.98
N LEU A 120 -9.50 1.28 -10.76
CA LEU A 120 -9.46 2.06 -9.51
C LEU A 120 -8.10 1.98 -8.83
N VAL A 121 -7.47 0.80 -8.89
CA VAL A 121 -6.19 0.55 -8.23
C VAL A 121 -5.25 -0.17 -9.17
N GLN A 122 -3.96 0.07 -8.99
CA GLN A 122 -2.92 -0.65 -9.70
C GLN A 122 -2.53 -1.92 -8.95
N PHE A 123 -2.67 -3.07 -9.60
CA PHE A 123 -2.15 -4.34 -9.09
C PHE A 123 -0.70 -4.51 -9.54
N ILE A 124 0.21 -4.69 -8.59
CA ILE A 124 1.65 -4.73 -8.84
C ILE A 124 2.10 -6.13 -9.25
N HIS A 125 1.64 -7.16 -8.54
CA HIS A 125 2.04 -8.54 -8.77
C HIS A 125 0.92 -9.50 -8.34
N GLN A 126 0.69 -10.56 -9.13
CA GLN A 126 -0.18 -11.66 -8.73
C GLN A 126 0.59 -12.64 -7.85
N SER A 127 0.50 -12.49 -6.54
CA SER A 127 1.28 -13.30 -5.59
C SER A 127 0.78 -14.75 -5.49
N TRP A 128 -0.54 -14.97 -5.66
CA TRP A 128 -1.15 -16.30 -5.49
C TRP A 128 -2.24 -16.54 -6.55
N PRO A 129 -1.97 -17.29 -7.62
CA PRO A 129 -3.01 -17.72 -8.54
C PRO A 129 -3.89 -18.77 -7.84
N PHE A 130 -5.20 -18.57 -7.85
CA PHE A 130 -6.17 -19.55 -7.37
C PHE A 130 -7.31 -19.72 -8.38
N ARG A 131 -7.97 -20.88 -8.32
CA ARG A 131 -9.16 -21.17 -9.12
C ARG A 131 -10.27 -21.63 -8.18
N THR A 132 -11.51 -21.33 -8.55
CA THR A 132 -12.67 -21.85 -7.83
C THR A 132 -12.69 -23.38 -7.94
N CYS A 133 -12.82 -24.05 -6.80
CA CYS A 133 -12.96 -25.49 -6.71
C CYS A 133 -14.17 -25.84 -5.85
N PHE A 134 -14.79 -26.98 -6.15
CA PHE A 134 -15.85 -27.54 -5.32
C PHE A 134 -15.19 -28.56 -4.38
N ILE A 135 -15.47 -28.42 -3.08
CA ILE A 135 -15.06 -29.38 -2.06
C ILE A 135 -16.31 -30.20 -1.75
N PHE A 136 -16.25 -31.50 -1.98
CA PHE A 136 -17.31 -32.47 -1.70
C PHE A 136 -16.97 -33.28 -0.45
#